data_AF-H9FLK7-F1
#
_entry.id   AF-H9FLK7-F1
#
_cell.length_a   1.000
_cell.length_b   1.000
_cell.length_c   1.000
_cell.angle_alpha   90.00
_cell.angle_beta   90.00
_cell.angle_gamma   90.00
#
_symmetry.space_group_name_H-M   'P 1'
#
loop_
_entity.id
_entity.type
_entity.pdbx_description
1 polymer ?
#
loop_
_entity_poly.entity_id
_entity_poly.type
_entity_poly.pdbx_seq_one_letter_code
_entity_poly.pdbx_strand_id
1 'polypeptide(L)'
;LGVPLTEVVEPLDFEDVLLSRPPDAEPGPLRDLVEFPADDLELLLQPRECRTTEPGIPKDEKLDAQVRAAVEMYIEDWVIVHRRYQYLSAAYSPVTTETQRERQKGLPRQVFEQDASGDERSGPEDSNDSRRGSG
;
A
#
# COMPACT_ATOMS: atom_id res chain seq x y z
N LEU A 1 30.11 -9.43 41.41
CA LEU A 1 30.41 -8.10 41.98
C LEU A 1 29.17 -7.26 41.76
N GLY A 2 28.51 -6.81 42.84
CA GLY A 2 27.22 -6.12 42.77
C GLY A 2 27.42 -4.64 42.43
N VAL A 3 26.64 -4.13 41.48
CA VAL A 3 26.62 -2.73 41.09
C VAL A 3 25.89 -1.93 42.18
N PRO A 4 26.47 -0.85 42.74
CA PRO A 4 25.82 -0.03 43.76
C PRO A 4 24.54 0.63 43.21
N LEU A 5 23.48 0.68 44.02
CA LEU A 5 22.14 1.18 43.64
C LEU A 5 22.09 2.68 43.30
N THR A 6 23.22 3.38 43.37
CA THR A 6 23.39 4.79 43.03
C THR A 6 24.06 5.00 41.67
N GLU A 7 24.56 3.94 41.04
CA GLU A 7 25.21 4.00 39.74
C GLU A 7 24.13 4.07 38.65
N VAL A 8 24.16 5.13 37.85
CA VAL A 8 23.27 5.29 36.70
C VAL A 8 23.76 4.33 35.63
N VAL A 9 23.09 3.18 35.53
CA VAL A 9 23.38 2.20 34.49
C VAL A 9 22.84 2.74 33.18
N GLU A 10 23.71 2.84 32.18
CA GLU A 10 23.31 3.18 30.82
C GLU A 10 22.35 2.09 30.31
N PRO A 11 21.17 2.47 29.75
CA PRO A 11 20.24 1.49 29.22
C PRO A 11 20.90 0.71 28.09
N LEU A 12 20.60 -0.58 28.03
CA LEU A 12 21.06 -1.45 26.96
C LEU A 12 20.60 -0.89 25.60
N ASP A 13 21.53 -0.73 24.67
CA ASP A 13 21.19 -0.47 23.26
C ASP A 13 20.66 -1.77 22.64
N PHE A 14 19.34 -1.87 22.55
CA PHE A 14 18.68 -3.05 22.01
C PHE A 14 18.97 -3.24 20.51
N GLU A 15 19.20 -2.17 19.76
CA GLU A 15 19.45 -2.26 18.33
C GLU A 15 20.82 -2.91 18.07
N ASP A 16 21.85 -2.44 18.76
CA ASP A 16 23.21 -3.01 18.69
C ASP A 16 23.27 -4.47 19.16
N VAL A 17 22.52 -4.83 20.21
CA VAL A 17 22.46 -6.21 20.71
C VAL A 17 21.78 -7.15 19.71
N LEU A 18 20.69 -6.71 19.07
CA LEU A 18 20.00 -7.51 18.06
C LEU A 18 20.85 -7.69 16.79
N LEU A 19 21.56 -6.64 16.38
CA LEU A 19 22.46 -6.69 15.21
C LEU A 19 23.68 -7.58 15.45
N SER A 20 24.26 -7.53 16.65
CA SER A 20 25.43 -8.34 17.02
C SER A 20 25.11 -9.81 17.28
N ARG A 21 23.82 -10.14 17.48
CA ARG A 21 23.35 -11.51 17.74
C ARG A 21 22.12 -11.83 16.89
N PRO A 22 22.27 -11.91 15.55
CA PRO A 22 21.17 -12.28 14.68
C PRO A 22 20.63 -13.65 15.13
N PRO A 23 19.30 -13.81 15.25
CA PRO A 23 18.73 -15.11 15.58
C PRO A 23 19.12 -16.11 14.51
N ASP A 24 19.54 -17.31 14.94
CA ASP A 24 19.83 -18.40 14.02
C ASP A 24 18.54 -18.73 13.24
N ALA A 25 18.63 -18.80 11.91
CA ALA A 25 17.53 -19.28 11.09
C ALA A 25 17.20 -20.72 11.53
N GLU A 26 15.90 -21.02 11.75
CA GLU A 26 15.46 -22.34 12.21
C GLU A 26 15.97 -23.40 11.20
N PRO A 27 16.91 -24.28 11.58
CA PRO A 27 17.55 -25.16 10.60
C PRO A 27 16.72 -26.41 10.28
N GLY A 28 15.54 -26.54 10.91
CA GLY A 28 14.68 -27.72 10.85
C GLY A 28 13.54 -27.61 9.83
N PRO A 29 12.66 -28.63 9.79
CA PRO A 29 11.50 -28.66 8.89
C PRO A 29 10.44 -27.62 9.26
N LEU A 30 10.62 -26.87 10.35
CA LEU A 30 9.70 -25.84 10.81
C LEU A 30 10.08 -24.45 10.32
N ARG A 31 11.21 -24.30 9.62
CA ARG A 31 11.66 -23.04 9.03
C ARG A 31 10.57 -22.36 8.20
N ASP A 32 9.85 -23.15 7.40
CA ASP A 32 8.77 -22.67 6.52
C ASP A 32 7.55 -22.12 7.30
N LEU A 33 7.45 -22.37 8.62
CA LEU A 33 6.41 -21.80 9.47
C LEU A 33 6.74 -20.40 9.97
N VAL A 34 8.02 -20.03 9.98
CA VAL A 34 8.52 -18.74 10.50
C VAL A 34 9.05 -17.81 9.41
N GLU A 35 9.41 -18.35 8.26
CA GLU A 35 9.85 -17.59 7.08
C GLU A 35 8.66 -17.25 6.17
N PHE A 36 8.71 -16.06 5.56
CA PHE A 36 7.80 -15.74 4.47
C PHE A 36 8.14 -16.61 3.24
N PRO A 37 7.14 -17.10 2.49
CA PRO A 37 7.39 -17.78 1.22
C PRO A 37 8.25 -16.93 0.29
N ALA A 38 9.16 -17.55 -0.45
CA ALA A 38 10.04 -16.86 -1.39
C ALA A 38 9.25 -16.11 -2.49
N ASP A 39 8.02 -16.53 -2.76
CA ASP A 39 7.10 -15.93 -3.73
C ASP A 39 5.98 -15.11 -3.09
N ASP A 40 6.08 -14.74 -1.80
CA ASP A 40 5.04 -13.94 -1.12
C ASP A 40 4.86 -12.57 -1.78
N LEU A 41 5.92 -11.98 -2.34
CA LEU A 41 5.86 -10.67 -2.99
C LEU A 41 5.68 -10.81 -4.50
N GLU A 42 4.67 -10.12 -5.00
CA GLU A 42 4.39 -9.92 -6.40
C GLU A 42 4.35 -8.42 -6.69
N LEU A 43 5.11 -7.97 -7.69
CA LEU A 43 5.11 -6.57 -8.11
C LEU A 43 4.22 -6.42 -9.34
N LEU A 44 3.24 -5.53 -9.25
CA LEU A 44 2.36 -5.18 -10.35
C LEU A 44 2.66 -3.76 -10.78
N LEU A 45 3.09 -3.59 -12.03
CA LEU A 45 3.22 -2.28 -12.65
C LEU A 45 1.87 -1.88 -13.22
N GLN A 46 1.29 -0.81 -12.70
CA GLN A 46 0.00 -0.31 -13.12
C GLN A 46 0.14 1.10 -13.71
N PRO A 47 -0.31 1.32 -14.96
CA PRO A 47 -0.31 2.65 -15.56
C PRO A 47 -0.96 3.69 -14.66
N ARG A 48 -0.30 4.82 -14.47
CA ARG A 48 -0.87 5.92 -13.70
C ARG A 48 -2.00 6.58 -14.49
N GLU A 49 -3.15 6.78 -13.85
CA GLU A 49 -4.25 7.51 -14.47
C GLU A 49 -3.86 9.00 -14.63
N CYS A 50 -3.76 9.44 -15.88
CA CYS A 50 -3.44 10.81 -16.23
C CYS A 50 -4.70 11.53 -16.69
N ARG A 51 -5.04 12.63 -16.02
CA ARG A 51 -6.18 13.49 -16.42
C ARG A 51 -5.85 14.43 -17.57
N THR A 52 -4.57 14.57 -17.91
CA THR A 52 -4.09 15.45 -19.00
C THR A 52 -3.69 14.62 -20.21
N THR A 53 -3.96 15.16 -21.41
CA THR A 53 -3.54 14.54 -22.68
C THR A 53 -2.10 14.85 -23.05
N GLU A 54 -1.51 15.88 -22.43
CA GLU A 54 -0.13 16.30 -22.63
C GLU A 54 0.60 16.43 -21.28
N PRO A 55 1.93 16.24 -21.25
CA PRO A 55 2.74 16.49 -20.05
C PRO A 55 2.68 17.97 -19.65
N GLY A 56 2.39 18.25 -18.37
CA GLY A 56 2.40 19.62 -17.83
C GLY A 56 3.79 20.20 -17.57
N ILE A 57 4.85 19.55 -18.05
CA ILE A 57 6.24 19.92 -17.81
C ILE A 57 6.67 20.91 -18.92
N PRO A 58 7.19 22.10 -18.58
CA PRO A 58 7.70 23.06 -19.56
C PRO A 58 8.78 22.45 -20.46
N LYS A 59 8.70 22.71 -21.77
CA LYS A 59 9.60 22.10 -22.78
C LYS A 59 11.04 22.65 -22.77
N ASP A 60 11.28 23.81 -22.15
CA ASP A 60 12.52 24.59 -22.36
C ASP A 60 13.19 25.06 -21.06
N GLU A 61 12.97 24.34 -19.96
CA GLU A 61 13.61 24.66 -18.69
C GLU A 61 14.80 23.73 -18.46
N LYS A 62 15.98 24.32 -18.21
CA LYS A 62 17.12 23.59 -17.62
C LYS A 62 16.75 23.24 -16.18
N LEU A 63 15.97 22.19 -16.02
CA LEU A 63 15.62 21.65 -14.71
C LEU A 63 16.89 21.14 -14.04
N ASP A 64 17.06 21.55 -12.78
CA ASP A 64 18.09 20.99 -11.92
C ASP A 64 17.94 19.46 -11.84
N ALA A 65 19.03 18.76 -11.56
CA ALA A 65 19.04 17.30 -11.50
C ALA A 65 18.02 16.74 -10.50
N GLN A 66 17.85 17.40 -9.35
CA GLN A 66 16.88 16.98 -8.34
C GLN A 66 15.44 17.18 -8.82
N VAL A 67 15.17 18.30 -9.50
CA VAL A 67 13.84 18.59 -10.04
C VAL A 67 13.46 17.59 -11.12
N ARG A 68 14.40 17.22 -11.99
CA ARG A 68 14.18 16.20 -13.03
C ARG A 68 13.86 14.83 -12.43
N ALA A 69 14.64 14.38 -11.45
CA ALA A 69 14.41 13.11 -10.77
C ALA A 69 13.07 13.09 -10.04
N ALA A 70 12.67 14.21 -9.42
CA ALA A 70 11.34 14.33 -8.81
C ALA A 70 10.24 14.23 -9.86
N VAL A 71 10.36 14.96 -10.97
CA VAL A 71 9.38 14.93 -12.06
C VAL A 71 9.23 13.50 -12.61
N GLU A 72 10.33 12.81 -12.90
CA GLU A 72 10.33 11.41 -13.35
C GLU A 72 9.58 10.51 -12.35
N MET A 73 9.89 10.62 -11.06
CA MET A 73 9.20 9.86 -10.00
C MET A 73 7.69 10.15 -9.91
N TYR A 74 7.26 11.39 -10.15
CA TYR A 74 5.85 11.76 -10.08
C TYR A 74 5.03 11.32 -11.30
N ILE A 75 5.68 11.09 -12.45
CA ILE A 75 5.00 10.64 -13.68
C ILE A 75 5.11 9.14 -13.92
N GLU A 76 5.97 8.45 -13.19
CA GLU A 76 6.11 7.00 -13.27
C GLU A 76 4.81 6.27 -12.91
N ASP A 77 4.67 5.09 -13.51
CA ASP A 77 3.59 4.15 -13.24
C ASP A 77 3.63 3.69 -11.78
N TRP A 78 2.47 3.27 -11.28
CA TRP A 78 2.40 2.71 -9.94
C TRP A 78 3.12 1.37 -9.87
N VAL A 79 4.01 1.24 -8.90
CA VAL A 79 4.55 -0.06 -8.48
C VAL A 79 3.75 -0.52 -7.28
N ILE A 80 2.81 -1.44 -7.52
CA ILE A 80 1.96 -2.01 -6.48
C ILE A 80 2.60 -3.28 -5.96
N VAL A 81 2.87 -3.33 -4.66
CA VAL A 81 3.36 -4.54 -3.99
C VAL A 81 2.16 -5.36 -3.52
N HIS A 82 1.97 -6.52 -4.13
CA HIS A 82 0.97 -7.50 -3.74
C HIS A 82 1.63 -8.60 -2.88
N ARG A 83 0.99 -8.93 -1.76
CA ARG A 83 1.42 -10.02 -0.87
C ARG A 83 0.50 -11.21 -1.07
N ARG A 84 0.97 -12.22 -1.82
CA ARG A 84 0.14 -13.35 -2.28
C ARG A 84 -0.51 -14.09 -1.13
N TYR A 85 0.16 -14.23 0.01
CA TYR A 85 -0.34 -14.98 1.15
C TYR A 85 -0.82 -14.09 2.30
N GLN A 86 -1.02 -12.78 2.06
CA GLN A 86 -1.48 -11.84 3.09
C GLN A 86 -2.79 -12.27 3.75
N TYR A 87 -3.69 -12.93 3.01
CA TYR A 87 -4.97 -13.42 3.53
C TYR A 87 -4.83 -14.54 4.58
N LEU A 88 -3.67 -15.20 4.65
CA LEU A 88 -3.34 -16.19 5.67
C LEU A 88 -2.68 -15.55 6.90
N SER A 89 -2.33 -14.26 6.83
CA SER A 89 -1.67 -13.55 7.92
C SER A 89 -2.63 -13.33 9.10
N ALA A 90 -2.13 -13.56 10.31
CA ALA A 90 -2.82 -13.18 11.54
C ALA A 90 -2.76 -11.65 11.81
N ALA A 91 -2.01 -10.90 11.00
CA ALA A 91 -1.90 -9.45 11.15
C ALA A 91 -3.22 -8.76 10.77
N TYR A 92 -3.73 -7.93 11.68
CA TYR A 92 -4.87 -7.05 11.41
C TYR A 92 -4.51 -6.06 10.29
N SER A 93 -5.25 -6.12 9.17
CA SER A 93 -5.15 -5.11 8.10
C SER A 93 -6.28 -4.09 8.25
N PRO A 94 -5.99 -2.81 8.52
CA PRO A 94 -7.01 -1.76 8.58
C PRO A 94 -7.55 -1.34 7.20
N VAL A 95 -7.04 -1.93 6.12
CA VAL A 95 -7.34 -1.58 4.72
C VAL A 95 -7.86 -2.79 3.94
N THR A 96 -8.73 -3.59 4.55
CA THR A 96 -9.49 -4.60 3.81
C THR A 96 -10.54 -3.93 2.91
N THR A 97 -10.98 -4.62 1.87
CA THR A 97 -12.11 -4.18 1.03
C THR A 97 -13.37 -3.89 1.86
N GLU A 98 -13.59 -4.66 2.93
CA GLU A 98 -14.69 -4.45 3.87
C GLU A 98 -14.55 -3.16 4.68
N THR A 99 -13.38 -2.89 5.27
CA THR A 99 -13.12 -1.64 5.99
C THR A 99 -13.17 -0.42 5.06
N GLN A 100 -12.68 -0.54 3.82
CA GLN A 100 -12.79 0.53 2.82
C GLN A 100 -14.25 0.80 2.43
N ARG A 101 -15.05 -0.26 2.23
CA ARG A 101 -16.50 -0.16 2.01
C ARG A 101 -17.20 0.50 3.18
N GLU A 102 -16.84 0.15 4.42
CA GLU A 102 -17.38 0.81 5.62
C GLU A 102 -17.01 2.29 5.70
N ARG A 103 -15.78 2.67 5.34
CA ARG A 103 -15.38 4.10 5.26
C ARG A 103 -16.19 4.87 4.22
N GLN A 104 -16.65 4.20 3.16
CA GLN A 104 -17.53 4.79 2.15
C GLN A 104 -18.99 4.85 2.58
N LYS A 105 -19.42 4.05 3.57
CA LYS A 105 -20.78 4.13 4.12
C LYS A 105 -20.95 5.48 4.82
N GLY A 106 -21.76 6.36 4.23
CA GLY A 106 -22.10 7.68 4.79
C GLY A 106 -21.26 8.84 4.27
N LEU A 107 -20.29 8.61 3.38
CA LEU A 107 -19.66 9.70 2.65
C LEU A 107 -20.65 10.30 1.64
N PRO A 108 -20.79 11.64 1.55
CA PRO A 108 -21.61 12.27 0.52
C PRO A 108 -21.15 11.83 -0.87
N ARG A 109 -22.11 11.52 -1.75
CA ARG A 109 -21.81 11.20 -3.16
C ARG A 109 -21.09 12.39 -3.79
N GLN A 110 -19.85 12.21 -4.21
CA GLN A 110 -19.13 13.24 -4.95
C GLN A 110 -19.77 13.39 -6.33
N VAL A 111 -20.20 14.61 -6.65
CA VAL A 111 -20.69 15.00 -7.97
C VAL A 111 -19.66 15.96 -8.53
N PHE A 112 -19.08 15.63 -9.67
CA PHE A 112 -18.15 16.50 -10.37
C PHE A 112 -18.88 17.13 -11.56
N GLU A 113 -18.63 18.41 -11.82
CA GLU A 113 -19.09 19.08 -13.03
C GLU A 113 -18.24 18.57 -14.21
N GLN A 114 -18.90 18.14 -15.28
CA GLN A 114 -18.25 17.67 -16.49
C GLN A 114 -18.21 18.83 -17.49
N ASP A 115 -17.04 19.39 -17.75
CA ASP A 115 -16.86 20.55 -18.65
C ASP A 115 -17.11 20.22 -20.13
N ALA A 116 -17.29 18.95 -20.48
CA ALA A 116 -17.59 18.50 -21.83
C ALA A 116 -19.08 18.23 -22.01
N SER A 117 -19.68 18.81 -23.05
CA SER A 117 -21.07 18.54 -23.44
C SER A 117 -21.27 17.04 -23.70
N GLY A 118 -22.07 16.41 -22.85
CA GLY A 118 -22.16 14.96 -22.70
C GLY A 118 -22.65 14.19 -23.93
N ASP A 119 -22.23 12.93 -24.00
CA ASP A 119 -23.01 11.91 -24.68
C ASP A 119 -24.01 11.37 -23.65
N GLU A 120 -25.25 11.84 -23.75
CA GLU A 120 -26.34 11.39 -22.89
C GLU A 120 -26.75 9.96 -23.26
N ARG A 121 -26.20 8.99 -22.52
CA ARG A 121 -26.79 7.69 -22.17
C ARG A 121 -25.83 7.06 -21.15
N SER A 122 -26.08 7.08 -19.85
CA SER A 122 -27.20 6.38 -19.23
C SER A 122 -27.32 6.86 -17.78
N GLY A 123 -28.52 7.28 -17.38
CA GLY A 123 -28.88 7.50 -15.98
C GLY A 123 -28.96 6.19 -15.19
N PRO A 124 -29.22 6.28 -13.87
CA PRO A 124 -29.06 5.18 -12.93
C PRO A 124 -30.23 4.19 -13.05
N GLU A 125 -29.98 2.98 -13.52
CA GLU A 125 -30.90 1.87 -13.27
C GLU A 125 -30.63 1.33 -11.87
N ASP A 126 -31.38 1.90 -10.93
CA ASP A 126 -31.67 1.36 -9.61
C ASP A 126 -32.45 0.03 -9.79
N SER A 127 -31.75 -1.06 -10.14
CA SER A 127 -32.33 -2.41 -10.09
C SER A 127 -32.18 -2.97 -8.68
N ASN A 128 -33.19 -2.62 -7.90
CA ASN A 128 -33.50 -3.01 -6.54
C ASN A 128 -33.39 -4.53 -6.26
N ASP A 129 -32.74 -4.83 -5.13
CA ASP A 129 -33.06 -5.83 -4.11
C ASP A 129 -33.27 -7.32 -4.45
N SER A 130 -32.38 -8.11 -3.86
CA SER A 130 -32.55 -9.45 -3.29
C SER A 130 -33.92 -10.13 -3.43
N ARG A 131 -33.95 -11.34 -4.00
CA ARG A 131 -34.44 -12.61 -3.38
C ARG A 131 -34.78 -13.69 -4.42
N ARG A 132 -34.63 -14.94 -3.96
CA ARG A 132 -35.07 -16.24 -4.50
C ARG A 132 -34.00 -16.87 -5.40
N GLY A 133 -33.38 -17.99 -5.08
CA GLY A 133 -33.95 -19.19 -4.46
C GLY A 133 -34.52 -20.09 -5.55
N SER A 134 -33.86 -21.23 -5.73
CA SER A 134 -34.26 -22.42 -6.51
C SER A 134 -33.99 -22.42 -8.01
N GLY A 135 -33.19 -23.42 -8.38
CA GLY A 135 -32.89 -23.92 -9.72
C GLY A 135 -31.88 -25.05 -9.55
#